data_AF-A0A7C9NTM0-F1
#
_entry.id   AF-A0A7C9NTM0-F1
#
_cell.length_a   1.000
_cell.length_b   1.000
_cell.length_c   1.000
_cell.angle_alpha   90.00
_cell.angle_beta   90.00
_cell.angle_gamma   90.00
#
_symmetry.space_group_name_H-M   'P 1'
#
loop_
_entity.id
_entity.type
_entity.pdbx_description
1 polymer ?
#
loop_
_entity_poly.entity_id
_entity_poly.type
_entity_poly.pdbx_seq_one_letter_code
_entity_poly.pdbx_strand_id
1 'polypeptide(L)'
;SFWSPEPGAEYALSATVTAASGLSASASVRVLADFPRPKFSSLRIECDAERGWAVLVPHVNAADAEGRPVERMDVWRVCGSRSVLVASGVADGQEVVDRFAPLNRKLTYRLGAYSDQGVYMVSEHTGMLRSRRAFAYYGPGYAGIARSRWNLSDRVSVSRSRQTLVDYAGRAYPVLYDGGGVSEVRTVDFVVDGEEEWRAFREAAEADGVLFKGTDGEAFRATCSADMAVPDGMPSRFRAVTLRIERVDGDDL
;
A
#
# COMPACT_ATOMS: atom_id res chain seq x y z
N SER A 1 1.66 2.72 -17.05
CA SER A 1 3.06 3.16 -16.93
C SER A 1 3.07 4.67 -17.05
N PHE A 2 3.72 5.34 -16.11
CA PHE A 2 3.89 6.80 -16.15
C PHE A 2 5.21 7.06 -16.89
N TRP A 3 5.16 7.81 -17.99
CA TRP A 3 6.34 8.19 -18.78
C TRP A 3 6.39 9.71 -18.86
N SER A 4 7.56 10.27 -18.58
CA SER A 4 7.87 11.69 -18.69
C SER A 4 9.14 11.84 -19.51
N PRO A 5 9.26 12.86 -20.36
CA PRO A 5 10.57 13.29 -20.82
C PRO A 5 11.40 13.79 -19.62
N GLU A 6 12.70 13.57 -19.70
CA GLU A 6 13.72 14.04 -18.76
C GLU A 6 14.34 15.33 -19.34
N PRO A 7 14.51 16.38 -18.52
CA PRO A 7 15.15 17.60 -18.96
C PRO A 7 16.56 17.31 -19.48
N GLY A 8 16.88 17.79 -20.68
CA GLY A 8 18.18 17.59 -21.34
C GLY A 8 18.38 16.22 -21.99
N ALA A 9 17.39 15.32 -21.95
CA ALA A 9 17.49 14.03 -22.62
C ALA A 9 17.18 14.13 -24.12
N GLU A 10 17.91 13.33 -24.92
CA GLU A 10 17.62 13.15 -26.34
C GLU A 10 16.64 11.99 -26.54
N TYR A 11 15.58 12.24 -27.30
CA TYR A 11 14.60 11.24 -27.70
C TYR A 11 14.62 11.03 -29.21
N ALA A 12 14.45 9.78 -29.64
CA ALA A 12 14.26 9.45 -31.05
C ALA A 12 12.76 9.29 -31.34
N LEU A 13 12.21 10.19 -32.17
CA LEU A 13 10.86 10.06 -32.70
C LEU A 13 10.95 9.29 -34.02
N SER A 14 10.48 8.05 -34.03
CA SER A 14 10.42 7.19 -35.22
C SER A 14 8.99 7.07 -35.72
N ALA A 15 8.77 7.36 -37.00
CA ALA A 15 7.50 7.13 -37.69
C ALA A 15 7.69 5.99 -38.69
N THR A 16 6.82 4.97 -38.62
CA THR A 16 6.80 3.85 -39.56
C THR A 16 5.45 3.81 -40.25
N VAL A 17 5.45 3.87 -41.58
CA VAL A 17 4.24 3.72 -42.41
C VAL A 17 4.29 2.34 -43.04
N THR A 18 3.19 1.58 -42.90
CA THR A 18 3.05 0.25 -43.52
C THR A 18 1.85 0.28 -44.48
N ALA A 19 2.09 -0.06 -45.74
CA ALA A 19 1.06 -0.19 -46.75
C ALA A 19 0.36 -1.56 -46.66
N ALA A 20 -0.88 -1.64 -47.14
CA ALA A 20 -1.65 -2.89 -47.17
C ALA A 20 -0.99 -4.01 -48.00
N SER A 21 -0.06 -3.66 -48.90
CA SER A 21 0.77 -4.60 -49.65
C SER A 21 1.90 -5.24 -48.83
N GLY A 22 2.09 -4.83 -47.57
CA GLY A 22 3.16 -5.31 -46.70
C GLY A 22 4.48 -4.52 -46.79
N LEU A 23 4.57 -3.52 -47.67
CA LEU A 23 5.71 -2.59 -47.71
C LEU A 23 5.68 -1.66 -46.51
N SER A 24 6.81 -1.50 -45.82
CA SER A 24 6.97 -0.50 -44.77
C SER A 24 8.15 0.43 -45.05
N ALA A 25 8.02 1.68 -44.60
CA ALA A 25 9.07 2.68 -44.61
C ALA A 25 9.12 3.36 -43.25
N SER A 26 10.32 3.64 -42.75
CA SER A 26 10.53 4.29 -41.46
C SER A 26 11.43 5.52 -41.61
N ALA A 27 11.10 6.57 -40.88
CA ALA A 27 11.94 7.75 -40.71
C ALA A 27 12.10 8.05 -39.22
N SER A 28 13.26 8.58 -38.81
CA SER A 28 13.51 8.97 -37.42
C SER A 28 14.14 10.35 -37.35
N VAL A 29 13.73 11.13 -36.35
CA VAL A 29 14.36 12.41 -35.97
C VAL A 29 14.76 12.35 -34.50
N ARG A 30 15.87 13.00 -34.14
CA ARG A 30 16.26 13.20 -32.74
C ARG A 30 15.77 14.55 -32.25
N VAL A 31 15.19 14.58 -31.06
CA VAL A 31 14.72 15.80 -30.39
C VAL A 31 15.37 15.91 -29.02
N LEU A 32 15.83 17.12 -28.67
CA LEU A 32 16.31 17.44 -27.33
C LEU A 32 15.14 17.97 -26.51
N ALA A 33 14.88 17.35 -25.35
CA ALA A 33 13.87 17.82 -24.42
C ALA A 33 14.45 18.94 -23.53
N ASP A 34 14.46 20.18 -24.03
CA ASP A 34 14.95 21.34 -23.28
C ASP A 34 13.78 22.11 -22.67
N PHE A 35 13.54 21.88 -21.38
CA PHE A 35 12.52 22.60 -20.61
C PHE A 35 12.99 22.83 -19.17
N PRO A 36 12.57 23.93 -18.53
CA PRO A 36 12.99 24.25 -17.17
C PRO A 36 12.40 23.24 -16.18
N ARG A 37 13.26 22.58 -15.40
CA ARG A 37 12.83 21.64 -14.36
C ARG A 37 12.40 22.34 -13.07
N PRO A 38 11.50 21.74 -12.27
CA PRO A 38 11.32 22.14 -10.88
C PRO A 38 12.63 21.98 -10.08
N LYS A 39 12.73 22.70 -8.96
CA LYS A 39 13.81 22.48 -7.97
C LYS A 39 13.86 21.00 -7.57
N PHE A 40 15.07 20.50 -7.34
CA PHE A 40 15.26 19.15 -6.85
C PHE A 40 14.52 18.95 -5.53
N SER A 41 13.73 17.87 -5.46
CA SER A 41 13.00 17.50 -4.26
C SER A 41 13.36 16.08 -3.83
N SER A 42 13.44 15.90 -2.52
CA SER A 42 13.71 14.61 -1.87
C SER A 42 12.56 14.23 -0.95
N LEU A 43 12.41 12.95 -0.63
CA LEU A 43 11.42 12.46 0.32
C LEU A 43 12.13 11.81 1.48
N ARG A 44 11.97 12.39 2.67
CA ARG A 44 12.37 11.75 3.92
C ARG A 44 11.28 10.76 4.34
N ILE A 45 11.69 9.51 4.59
CA ILE A 45 10.80 8.43 5.03
C ILE A 45 11.18 8.06 6.46
N GLU A 46 10.29 8.35 7.40
CA GLU A 46 10.44 8.00 8.81
C GLU A 46 9.47 6.89 9.17
N CYS A 47 10.00 5.75 9.61
CA CYS A 47 9.19 4.57 9.91
C CYS A 47 8.90 4.51 11.42
N ASP A 48 7.63 4.61 11.79
CA ASP A 48 7.18 4.41 13.16
C ASP A 48 6.84 2.93 13.37
N ALA A 49 7.79 2.18 13.94
CA ALA A 49 7.60 0.75 14.20
C ALA A 49 6.59 0.45 15.32
N GLU A 50 6.33 1.42 16.21
CA GLU A 50 5.43 1.29 17.35
C GLU A 50 3.97 1.49 16.95
N ARG A 51 3.72 2.38 15.98
CA ARG A 51 2.41 2.63 15.37
C ARG A 51 2.22 1.88 14.05
N GLY A 52 3.28 1.34 13.48
CA GLY A 52 3.25 0.53 12.28
C GLY A 52 2.97 1.31 11.00
N TRP A 53 3.37 2.58 10.87
CA TRP A 53 3.17 3.37 9.63
C TRP A 53 4.43 4.09 9.18
N ALA A 54 4.42 4.64 7.97
CA ALA A 54 5.46 5.53 7.48
C ALA A 54 4.99 6.99 7.51
N VAL A 55 5.83 7.88 8.02
CA VAL A 55 5.71 9.33 7.91
C VAL A 55 6.60 9.78 6.75
N LEU A 56 6.01 10.54 5.84
CA LEU A 56 6.60 10.96 4.57
C LEU A 56 6.68 12.48 4.61
N VAL A 57 7.90 13.02 4.48
CA VAL A 57 8.15 14.46 4.52
C VAL A 57 8.93 14.86 3.28
N PRO A 58 8.30 15.54 2.30
CA PRO A 58 9.00 16.00 1.12
C PRO A 58 9.80 17.27 1.44
N HIS A 59 10.95 17.41 0.80
CA HIS A 59 11.87 18.53 0.99
C HIS A 59 12.32 19.09 -0.36
N VAL A 60 12.11 20.39 -0.56
CA VAL A 60 12.61 21.11 -1.74
C VAL A 60 14.02 21.63 -1.47
N ASN A 61 14.95 21.36 -2.38
CA ASN A 61 16.31 21.88 -2.29
C ASN A 61 16.34 23.37 -2.63
N ALA A 62 16.33 24.23 -1.61
CA ALA A 62 16.38 25.67 -1.79
C ALA A 62 17.65 26.15 -2.52
N ALA A 63 18.78 25.46 -2.33
CA ALA A 63 20.08 25.81 -2.92
C ALA A 63 20.18 25.53 -4.43
N ASP A 64 19.21 24.82 -5.00
CA ASP A 64 19.12 24.60 -6.43
C ASP A 64 18.68 25.88 -7.15
N ALA A 65 19.66 26.69 -7.56
CA ALA A 65 19.43 28.00 -8.17
C ALA A 65 18.82 27.91 -9.58
N GLU A 66 19.03 26.80 -10.30
CA GLU A 66 18.57 26.61 -11.69
C GLU A 66 17.12 26.11 -11.75
N GLY A 67 16.66 25.42 -10.70
CA GLY A 67 15.32 24.87 -10.63
C GLY A 67 14.24 25.93 -10.44
N ARG A 68 13.11 25.75 -11.12
CA ARG A 68 11.90 26.55 -10.93
C ARG A 68 11.26 26.28 -9.56
N PRO A 69 10.57 27.26 -8.96
CA PRO A 69 9.78 27.04 -7.76
C PRO A 69 8.85 25.83 -7.90
N VAL A 70 8.77 25.02 -6.84
CA VAL A 70 7.85 23.89 -6.76
C VAL A 70 6.54 24.40 -6.16
N GLU A 71 5.43 24.26 -6.88
CA GLU A 71 4.10 24.66 -6.41
C GLU A 71 3.43 23.58 -5.57
N ARG A 72 3.62 22.31 -5.95
CA ARG A 72 3.05 21.17 -5.24
C ARG A 72 3.91 19.93 -5.40
N MET A 73 3.72 19.00 -4.48
CA MET A 73 4.28 17.66 -4.58
C MET A 73 3.21 16.60 -4.37
N ASP A 74 3.30 15.51 -5.13
CA ASP A 74 2.47 14.32 -4.93
C ASP A 74 3.36 13.15 -4.52
N VAL A 75 2.86 12.35 -3.58
CA VAL A 75 3.57 11.17 -3.08
C VAL A 75 2.81 9.92 -3.47
N TRP A 76 3.52 9.02 -4.16
CA TRP A 76 2.98 7.77 -4.66
C TRP A 76 3.73 6.60 -4.04
N ARG A 77 3.03 5.60 -3.52
CA ARG A 77 3.64 4.32 -3.14
C ARG A 77 3.68 3.40 -4.35
N VAL A 78 4.80 2.75 -4.59
CA VAL A 78 4.93 1.72 -5.64
C VAL A 78 4.51 0.37 -5.06
N CYS A 79 3.49 -0.24 -5.66
CA CYS A 79 2.92 -1.54 -5.28
C CYS A 79 3.02 -2.51 -6.46
N GLY A 80 4.10 -3.29 -6.51
CA GLY A 80 4.36 -4.19 -7.64
C GLY A 80 4.46 -3.44 -8.97
N SER A 81 3.57 -3.73 -9.92
CA SER A 81 3.51 -3.05 -11.23
C SER A 81 2.68 -1.77 -11.23
N ARG A 82 2.08 -1.39 -10.08
CA ARG A 82 1.18 -0.24 -9.93
C ARG A 82 1.78 0.82 -9.01
N SER A 83 1.17 2.00 -9.00
CA SER A 83 1.48 3.06 -8.04
C SER A 83 0.19 3.63 -7.49
N VAL A 84 0.14 3.88 -6.19
CA VAL A 84 -1.03 4.38 -5.48
C VAL A 84 -0.71 5.72 -4.86
N LEU A 85 -1.61 6.68 -5.11
CA LEU A 85 -1.49 8.04 -4.60
C LEU A 85 -1.71 8.02 -3.09
N VAL A 86 -0.68 8.39 -2.33
CA VAL A 86 -0.74 8.48 -0.87
C VAL A 86 -1.21 9.87 -0.46
N ALA A 87 -0.67 10.90 -1.10
CA ALA A 87 -1.10 12.28 -0.89
C ALA A 87 -0.83 13.11 -2.15
N SER A 88 -1.68 14.12 -2.36
CA SER A 88 -1.52 15.11 -3.41
C SER A 88 -1.50 16.51 -2.83
N GLY A 89 -0.80 17.44 -3.50
CA GLY A 89 -0.78 18.83 -3.08
C GLY A 89 0.03 19.08 -1.81
N VAL A 90 1.05 18.26 -1.55
CA VAL A 90 1.87 18.32 -0.35
C VAL A 90 2.88 19.46 -0.45
N ALA A 91 2.94 20.30 0.58
CA ALA A 91 3.91 21.40 0.67
C ALA A 91 5.29 20.92 1.17
N ASP A 92 6.31 21.76 0.99
CA ASP A 92 7.65 21.55 1.55
C ASP A 92 7.59 21.39 3.08
N GLY A 93 8.18 20.32 3.60
CA GLY A 93 8.20 20.00 5.02
C GLY A 93 6.88 19.49 5.61
N GLN A 94 5.81 19.38 4.83
CA GLN A 94 4.52 18.88 5.34
C GLN A 94 4.55 17.36 5.57
N GLU A 95 4.11 16.93 6.74
CA GLU A 95 4.03 15.51 7.08
C GLU A 95 2.79 14.83 6.46
N VAL A 96 3.01 13.65 5.88
CA VAL A 96 1.98 12.77 5.36
C VAL A 96 2.14 11.38 5.98
N VAL A 97 1.05 10.77 6.43
CA VAL A 97 1.09 9.42 7.04
C VAL A 97 0.57 8.38 6.07
N ASP A 98 1.42 7.43 5.67
CA ASP A 98 1.02 6.22 4.97
C ASP A 98 0.80 5.06 5.95
N ARG A 99 -0.47 4.87 6.35
CA ARG A 99 -0.89 3.74 7.17
C ARG A 99 -0.81 2.41 6.43
N PHE A 100 -0.89 2.41 5.10
CA PHE A 100 -0.89 1.20 4.27
C PHE A 100 0.53 0.73 3.89
N ALA A 101 1.58 1.43 4.31
CA ALA A 101 2.98 1.05 4.07
C ALA A 101 3.28 -0.39 4.56
N PRO A 102 3.60 -1.38 3.71
CA PRO A 102 3.80 -2.76 4.16
C PRO A 102 4.91 -2.91 5.23
N LEU A 103 4.69 -3.83 6.17
CA LEU A 103 5.69 -4.21 7.18
C LEU A 103 6.74 -5.14 6.59
N ASN A 104 7.98 -5.07 7.08
CA ASN A 104 9.07 -6.01 6.80
C ASN A 104 9.37 -6.28 5.31
N ARG A 105 8.91 -5.39 4.42
CA ARG A 105 9.19 -5.40 2.98
C ARG A 105 9.79 -4.07 2.57
N LYS A 106 10.56 -4.09 1.47
CA LYS A 106 11.07 -2.87 0.87
C LYS A 106 9.90 -1.99 0.43
N LEU A 107 9.91 -0.76 0.91
CA LEU A 107 9.00 0.31 0.50
C LEU A 107 9.69 1.12 -0.58
N THR A 108 8.94 1.47 -1.63
CA THR A 108 9.40 2.41 -2.65
C THR A 108 8.32 3.47 -2.83
N TYR A 109 8.71 4.72 -2.73
CA TYR A 109 7.87 5.88 -3.00
C TYR A 109 8.41 6.67 -4.17
N ARG A 110 7.50 7.28 -4.93
CA ARG A 110 7.79 8.26 -5.97
C ARG A 110 7.28 9.61 -5.52
N LEU A 111 8.16 10.60 -5.55
CA LEU A 111 7.83 11.99 -5.29
C LEU A 111 7.74 12.72 -6.64
N GLY A 112 6.55 13.15 -7.02
CA GLY A 112 6.36 14.05 -8.16
C GLY A 112 6.39 15.49 -7.67
N ALA A 113 7.36 16.29 -8.12
CA ALA A 113 7.41 17.73 -7.86
C ALA A 113 6.96 18.49 -9.11
N TYR A 114 6.05 19.45 -8.96
CA TYR A 114 5.45 20.21 -10.07
C TYR A 114 5.76 21.69 -9.93
N SER A 115 6.12 22.34 -11.03
CA SER A 115 6.31 23.79 -11.11
C SER A 115 5.04 24.50 -11.60
N ASP A 116 5.07 25.82 -11.49
CA ASP A 116 4.06 26.79 -11.97
C ASP A 116 3.78 26.73 -13.48
N GLN A 117 4.70 26.19 -14.27
CA GLN A 117 4.54 26.04 -15.71
C GLN A 117 4.10 24.64 -16.15
N GLY A 118 3.65 23.81 -15.20
CA GLY A 118 3.17 22.46 -15.49
C GLY A 118 4.28 21.45 -15.82
N VAL A 119 5.55 21.82 -15.63
CA VAL A 119 6.67 20.88 -15.70
C VAL A 119 6.74 20.12 -14.39
N TYR A 120 7.11 18.85 -14.45
CA TYR A 120 7.33 18.05 -13.26
C TYR A 120 8.61 17.22 -13.33
N MET A 121 9.03 16.74 -12.17
CA MET A 121 10.13 15.80 -12.02
C MET A 121 9.72 14.71 -11.02
N VAL A 122 10.14 13.48 -11.26
CA VAL A 122 9.90 12.35 -10.36
C VAL A 122 11.20 11.86 -9.78
N SER A 123 11.25 11.69 -8.46
CA SER A 123 12.36 11.04 -7.76
C SER A 123 11.87 9.82 -6.98
N GLU A 124 12.69 8.76 -6.92
CA GLU A 124 12.39 7.53 -6.20
C GLU A 124 13.13 7.47 -4.87
N HIS A 125 12.41 7.07 -3.81
CA HIS A 125 12.92 6.99 -2.44
C HIS A 125 12.51 5.66 -1.84
N THR A 126 13.45 4.98 -1.18
CA THR A 126 13.20 3.65 -0.62
C THR A 126 13.35 3.62 0.88
N GLY A 127 12.52 2.82 1.54
CA GLY A 127 12.57 2.62 2.99
C GLY A 127 12.22 1.19 3.37
N MET A 128 12.19 0.91 4.67
CA MET A 128 11.65 -0.35 5.18
C MET A 128 11.13 -0.17 6.60
N LEU A 129 9.84 -0.41 6.78
CA LEU A 129 9.17 -0.39 8.08
C LEU A 129 9.31 -1.76 8.74
N ARG A 130 10.28 -1.90 9.64
CA ARG A 130 10.50 -3.16 10.38
C ARG A 130 9.64 -3.19 11.63
N SER A 131 8.79 -4.20 11.78
CA SER A 131 8.02 -4.43 13.00
C SER A 131 7.72 -5.91 13.21
N ARG A 132 7.75 -6.36 14.47
CA ARG A 132 7.35 -7.73 14.84
C ARG A 132 5.88 -7.84 15.24
N ARG A 133 5.14 -6.73 15.16
CA ARG A 133 3.75 -6.60 15.57
C ARG A 133 2.85 -6.61 14.34
N ALA A 134 1.67 -7.20 14.49
CA ALA A 134 0.56 -6.98 13.59
C ALA A 134 -0.28 -5.80 14.09
N PHE A 135 -0.99 -5.14 13.18
CA PHE A 135 -1.82 -3.98 13.49
C PHE A 135 -3.21 -4.12 12.90
N ALA A 136 -4.22 -3.67 13.65
CA ALA A 136 -5.55 -3.38 13.14
C ALA A 136 -5.85 -1.90 13.44
N TYR A 137 -5.98 -1.09 12.39
CA TYR A 137 -6.42 0.30 12.54
C TYR A 137 -7.91 0.38 12.33
N TYR A 138 -8.59 1.13 13.19
CA TYR A 138 -10.06 1.18 13.23
C TYR A 138 -10.57 2.60 13.49
N GLY A 139 -11.88 2.76 13.37
CA GLY A 139 -12.56 4.03 13.56
C GLY A 139 -12.34 5.04 12.42
N PRO A 140 -12.92 6.24 12.54
CA PRO A 140 -12.84 7.28 11.51
C PRO A 140 -11.39 7.62 11.14
N GLY A 141 -11.07 7.54 9.85
CA GLY A 141 -9.73 7.84 9.34
C GLY A 141 -8.61 6.95 9.90
N TYR A 142 -8.93 5.77 10.43
CA TYR A 142 -7.95 4.84 11.02
C TYR A 142 -7.16 5.49 12.18
N ALA A 143 -7.89 6.20 13.06
CA ALA A 143 -7.32 6.87 14.22
C ALA A 143 -7.03 5.90 15.38
N GLY A 144 -7.86 4.87 15.55
CA GLY A 144 -7.66 3.80 16.55
C GLY A 144 -6.60 2.81 16.09
N ILE A 145 -5.81 2.28 17.04
CA ILE A 145 -4.72 1.33 16.76
C ILE A 145 -4.77 0.18 17.77
N ALA A 146 -5.07 -1.02 17.29
CA ALA A 146 -4.84 -2.26 18.03
C ALA A 146 -3.55 -2.91 17.50
N ARG A 147 -2.65 -3.31 18.41
CA ARG A 147 -1.33 -3.86 18.04
C ARG A 147 -1.02 -5.11 18.83
N SER A 148 -0.55 -6.15 18.14
CA SER A 148 -0.14 -7.39 18.79
C SER A 148 1.21 -7.25 19.47
N ARG A 149 1.52 -8.09 20.46
CA ARG A 149 2.87 -8.21 21.02
C ARG A 149 3.66 -9.32 20.34
N TRP A 150 3.05 -10.49 20.23
CA TRP A 150 3.64 -11.69 19.63
C TRP A 150 2.57 -12.44 18.85
N ASN A 151 2.83 -12.70 17.57
CA ASN A 151 2.00 -13.59 16.77
C ASN A 151 2.40 -15.04 17.09
N LEU A 152 1.45 -15.81 17.63
CA LEU A 152 1.62 -17.22 17.98
C LEU A 152 1.35 -18.12 16.78
N SER A 153 0.35 -17.76 15.97
CA SER A 153 0.00 -18.47 14.76
C SER A 153 -0.69 -17.51 13.77
N ASP A 154 -0.49 -17.75 12.48
CA ASP A 154 -1.26 -17.12 11.39
C ASP A 154 -1.75 -18.24 10.47
N ARG A 155 -3.07 -18.32 10.32
CA ARG A 155 -3.73 -19.29 9.44
C ARG A 155 -4.49 -18.53 8.37
N VAL A 156 -4.16 -18.81 7.11
CA VAL A 156 -4.80 -18.19 5.96
C VAL A 156 -5.65 -19.23 5.23
N SER A 157 -6.92 -18.91 5.01
CA SER A 157 -7.83 -19.67 4.18
C SER A 157 -8.24 -18.81 2.99
N VAL A 158 -7.94 -19.28 1.77
CA VAL A 158 -8.34 -18.63 0.52
C VAL A 158 -9.29 -19.56 -0.23
N SER A 159 -10.44 -19.03 -0.62
CA SER A 159 -11.47 -19.79 -1.33
C SER A 159 -12.19 -18.95 -2.38
N ARG A 160 -12.94 -19.60 -3.27
CA ARG A 160 -13.81 -18.93 -4.24
C ARG A 160 -15.16 -18.65 -3.58
N SER A 161 -15.49 -17.38 -3.38
CA SER A 161 -16.65 -16.98 -2.57
C SER A 161 -18.00 -17.36 -3.18
N ARG A 162 -18.07 -17.60 -4.49
CA ARG A 162 -19.29 -18.02 -5.21
C ARG A 162 -19.13 -19.36 -5.91
N GLN A 163 -18.24 -20.21 -5.39
CA GLN A 163 -18.08 -21.57 -5.88
C GLN A 163 -19.10 -22.49 -5.19
N THR A 164 -19.80 -23.29 -5.98
CA THR A 164 -20.75 -24.29 -5.49
C THR A 164 -20.56 -25.58 -6.29
N LEU A 165 -20.47 -26.70 -5.58
CA LEU A 165 -20.44 -28.03 -6.15
C LEU A 165 -21.82 -28.66 -5.96
N VAL A 166 -22.39 -29.20 -7.04
CA VAL A 166 -23.69 -29.86 -7.02
C VAL A 166 -23.56 -31.26 -7.59
N ASP A 167 -23.95 -32.25 -6.80
CA ASP A 167 -24.01 -33.65 -7.23
C ASP A 167 -25.29 -33.93 -8.02
N TYR A 168 -25.15 -34.60 -9.16
CA TYR A 168 -26.26 -35.02 -10.01
C TYR A 168 -26.24 -36.53 -10.18
N ALA A 169 -27.41 -37.16 -10.07
CA ALA A 169 -27.57 -38.59 -10.35
C ALA A 169 -27.07 -38.93 -11.76
N GLY A 170 -26.27 -40.00 -11.87
CA GLY A 170 -25.67 -40.44 -13.14
C GLY A 170 -24.36 -39.75 -13.51
N ARG A 171 -23.85 -38.82 -12.71
CA ARG A 171 -22.48 -38.30 -12.83
C ARG A 171 -21.58 -38.91 -11.78
N ALA A 172 -20.35 -39.24 -12.18
CA ALA A 172 -19.33 -39.78 -11.27
C ALA A 172 -18.67 -38.70 -10.39
N TYR A 173 -18.79 -37.42 -10.77
CA TYR A 173 -18.20 -36.27 -10.09
C TYR A 173 -19.20 -35.09 -10.04
N PRO A 174 -19.11 -34.23 -9.00
CA PRO A 174 -19.96 -33.05 -8.89
C PRO A 174 -19.74 -32.07 -10.04
N VAL A 175 -20.78 -31.30 -10.35
CA VAL A 175 -20.72 -30.19 -11.30
C VAL A 175 -20.35 -28.91 -10.55
N LEU A 176 -19.34 -28.21 -11.08
CA LEU A 176 -18.87 -26.93 -10.55
C LEU A 176 -19.63 -25.76 -11.16
N TYR A 177 -20.24 -24.95 -10.30
CA TYR A 177 -20.72 -23.60 -10.61
C TYR A 177 -19.78 -22.59 -9.95
N ASP A 178 -19.23 -21.64 -10.71
CA ASP A 178 -18.36 -20.59 -10.17
C ASP A 178 -18.81 -19.23 -10.69
N GLY A 179 -19.38 -18.42 -9.79
CA GLY A 179 -19.80 -17.05 -10.06
C GLY A 179 -18.69 -16.00 -9.91
N GLY A 180 -17.44 -16.42 -9.71
CA GLY A 180 -16.31 -15.53 -9.48
C GLY A 180 -16.13 -15.13 -8.01
N GLY A 181 -15.21 -14.19 -7.77
CA GLY A 181 -14.88 -13.68 -6.44
C GLY A 181 -13.85 -14.53 -5.68
N VAL A 182 -13.24 -13.90 -4.68
CA VAL A 182 -12.26 -14.52 -3.79
C VAL A 182 -12.65 -14.14 -2.36
N SER A 183 -12.70 -15.11 -1.47
CA SER A 183 -12.78 -14.89 -0.02
C SER A 183 -11.43 -15.25 0.57
N GLU A 184 -10.84 -14.32 1.30
CA GLU A 184 -9.63 -14.52 2.08
C GLU A 184 -9.99 -14.29 3.55
N VAL A 185 -9.97 -15.35 4.34
CA VAL A 185 -10.19 -15.31 5.79
C VAL A 185 -8.90 -15.70 6.47
N ARG A 186 -8.46 -14.88 7.42
CA ARG A 186 -7.31 -15.16 8.28
C ARG A 186 -7.73 -15.33 9.72
N THR A 187 -7.03 -16.20 10.43
CA THR A 187 -7.14 -16.33 11.88
C THR A 187 -5.74 -16.14 12.45
N VAL A 188 -5.57 -15.09 13.22
CA VAL A 188 -4.29 -14.71 13.80
C VAL A 188 -4.41 -14.78 15.31
N ASP A 189 -3.57 -15.61 15.92
CA ASP A 189 -3.51 -15.77 17.37
C ASP A 189 -2.35 -14.94 17.91
N PHE A 190 -2.60 -14.11 18.91
CA PHE A 190 -1.54 -13.32 19.52
C PHE A 190 -1.79 -13.01 21.00
N VAL A 191 -0.72 -12.59 21.65
CA VAL A 191 -0.75 -12.08 23.02
C VAL A 191 -0.71 -10.56 22.99
N VAL A 192 -1.44 -9.94 23.92
CA VAL A 192 -1.36 -8.51 24.23
C VAL A 192 -0.88 -8.30 25.67
N ASP A 193 -0.28 -7.14 25.94
CA ASP A 193 0.22 -6.78 27.27
C ASP A 193 -0.65 -5.67 27.86
N GLY A 194 -1.47 -6.01 28.85
CA GLY A 194 -2.31 -5.05 29.54
C GLY A 194 -3.73 -4.92 29.00
N GLU A 195 -4.50 -4.08 29.68
CA GLU A 195 -5.93 -3.86 29.40
C GLU A 195 -6.15 -2.89 28.24
N GLU A 196 -5.19 -1.99 27.97
CA GLU A 196 -5.29 -0.99 26.90
C GLU A 196 -5.28 -1.65 25.52
N GLU A 197 -4.24 -2.42 25.18
CA GLU A 197 -4.19 -3.17 23.92
C GLU A 197 -5.36 -4.16 23.80
N TRP A 198 -5.78 -4.77 24.90
CA TRP A 198 -6.95 -5.64 24.92
C TRP A 198 -8.23 -4.89 24.53
N ARG A 199 -8.47 -3.71 25.12
CA ARG A 199 -9.62 -2.88 24.79
C ARG A 199 -9.57 -2.41 23.34
N ALA A 200 -8.39 -2.06 22.83
CA ALA A 200 -8.21 -1.66 21.44
C ALA A 200 -8.63 -2.77 20.44
N PHE A 201 -8.32 -4.04 20.72
CA PHE A 201 -8.77 -5.15 19.87
C PHE A 201 -10.29 -5.39 19.95
N ARG A 202 -10.91 -5.13 21.10
CA ARG A 202 -12.37 -5.15 21.21
C ARG A 202 -12.99 -4.06 20.35
N GLU A 203 -12.51 -2.83 20.47
CA GLU A 203 -12.99 -1.69 19.68
C GLU A 203 -12.77 -1.91 18.18
N ALA A 204 -11.64 -2.53 17.79
CA ALA A 204 -11.38 -2.91 16.41
C ALA A 204 -12.41 -3.93 15.87
N ALA A 205 -12.80 -4.91 16.70
CA ALA A 205 -13.79 -5.92 16.33
C ALA A 205 -15.24 -5.38 16.31
N GLU A 206 -15.51 -4.28 17.02
CA GLU A 206 -16.80 -3.60 17.01
C GLU A 206 -16.93 -2.57 15.87
N ALA A 207 -15.82 -2.26 15.18
CA ALA A 207 -15.82 -1.30 14.08
C ALA A 207 -16.37 -1.90 12.77
N ASP A 208 -16.99 -1.06 11.93
CA ASP A 208 -17.53 -1.45 10.62
C ASP A 208 -16.45 -1.96 9.64
N GLY A 209 -15.18 -1.62 9.89
CA GLY A 209 -14.06 -2.05 9.09
C GLY A 209 -12.72 -1.63 9.69
N VAL A 210 -11.68 -2.34 9.31
CA VAL A 210 -10.31 -2.14 9.77
C VAL A 210 -9.33 -2.15 8.61
N LEU A 211 -8.18 -1.51 8.81
CA LEU A 211 -6.98 -1.79 8.03
C LEU A 211 -6.15 -2.80 8.81
N PHE A 212 -5.99 -4.01 8.27
CA PHE A 212 -5.11 -5.00 8.86
C PHE A 212 -3.72 -4.95 8.23
N LYS A 213 -2.69 -5.12 9.07
CA LYS A 213 -1.30 -5.28 8.66
C LYS A 213 -0.66 -6.47 9.35
N GLY A 214 -0.24 -7.43 8.54
CA GLY A 214 0.47 -8.62 8.99
C GLY A 214 1.99 -8.42 8.97
N THR A 215 2.71 -9.22 9.75
CA THR A 215 4.18 -9.20 9.81
C THR A 215 4.85 -9.62 8.50
N ASP A 216 4.13 -10.29 7.61
CA ASP A 216 4.66 -10.74 6.32
C ASP A 216 4.58 -9.66 5.23
N GLY A 217 4.10 -8.46 5.58
CA GLY A 217 4.04 -7.30 4.69
C GLY A 217 2.74 -7.14 3.92
N GLU A 218 1.70 -7.84 4.35
CA GLU A 218 0.32 -7.57 3.93
C GLU A 218 -0.17 -6.26 4.57
N ALA A 219 -0.91 -5.48 3.79
CA ALA A 219 -1.72 -4.38 4.28
C ALA A 219 -3.00 -4.31 3.44
N PHE A 220 -4.17 -4.50 4.05
CA PHE A 220 -5.44 -4.54 3.34
C PHE A 220 -6.62 -4.16 4.24
N ARG A 221 -7.72 -3.73 3.62
CA ARG A 221 -8.97 -3.48 4.32
C ARG A 221 -9.64 -4.81 4.65
N ALA A 222 -10.21 -4.90 5.84
CA ALA A 222 -10.88 -6.10 6.32
C ALA A 222 -12.04 -5.74 7.26
N THR A 223 -12.90 -6.69 7.51
CA THR A 223 -13.67 -6.76 8.76
C THR A 223 -12.95 -7.72 9.71
N CYS A 224 -13.21 -7.60 11.01
CA CYS A 224 -12.67 -8.56 11.96
C CYS A 224 -13.62 -8.86 13.10
N SER A 225 -13.42 -10.01 13.73
CA SER A 225 -14.01 -10.39 15.01
C SER A 225 -12.91 -10.88 15.94
N ALA A 226 -13.05 -10.66 17.25
CA ALA A 226 -12.05 -11.03 18.23
C ALA A 226 -12.63 -12.01 19.27
N ASP A 227 -12.00 -13.17 19.41
CA ASP A 227 -12.18 -14.03 20.57
C ASP A 227 -11.10 -13.73 21.60
N MET A 228 -11.51 -13.43 22.83
CA MET A 228 -10.62 -12.86 23.83
C MET A 228 -10.63 -13.73 25.10
N ALA A 229 -9.48 -14.33 25.45
CA ALA A 229 -9.30 -15.18 26.63
C ALA A 229 -8.19 -14.69 27.58
N VAL A 230 -8.36 -14.97 28.88
CA VAL A 230 -7.27 -14.84 29.87
C VAL A 230 -6.65 -16.23 30.03
N PRO A 231 -5.45 -16.49 29.47
CA PRO A 231 -4.89 -17.83 29.47
C PRO A 231 -4.46 -18.26 30.88
N ASP A 232 -4.84 -19.49 31.26
CA ASP A 232 -4.38 -20.13 32.48
C ASP A 232 -2.86 -20.34 32.44
N GLY A 233 -2.15 -19.91 33.49
CA GLY A 233 -0.70 -20.11 33.61
C GLY A 233 0.19 -19.01 33.01
N MET A 234 -0.38 -17.94 32.42
CA MET A 234 0.38 -16.73 32.12
C MET A 234 0.28 -15.69 33.25
N PRO A 235 1.29 -14.80 33.41
CA PRO A 235 1.15 -13.62 34.26
C PRO A 235 -0.12 -12.84 33.90
N SER A 236 -0.87 -12.37 34.91
CA SER A 236 -2.20 -11.75 34.77
C SER A 236 -2.26 -10.52 33.85
N ARG A 237 -1.11 -9.91 33.53
CA ARG A 237 -1.01 -8.82 32.55
C ARG A 237 -1.17 -9.27 31.11
N PHE A 238 -0.85 -10.52 30.80
CA PHE A 238 -0.92 -11.04 29.44
C PHE A 238 -2.29 -11.61 29.16
N ARG A 239 -2.79 -11.34 27.96
CA ARG A 239 -4.10 -11.81 27.54
C ARG A 239 -4.01 -12.32 26.10
N ALA A 240 -4.77 -13.37 25.78
CA ALA A 240 -4.77 -14.01 24.47
C ALA A 240 -5.94 -13.50 23.62
N VAL A 241 -5.64 -13.09 22.39
CA VAL A 241 -6.63 -12.62 21.42
C VAL A 241 -6.47 -13.44 20.15
N THR A 242 -7.59 -13.98 19.67
CA THR A 242 -7.70 -14.62 18.36
C THR A 242 -8.51 -13.69 17.48
N LEU A 243 -7.89 -13.15 16.44
CA LEU A 243 -8.55 -12.27 15.48
C LEU A 243 -8.91 -13.07 14.23
N ARG A 244 -10.20 -13.16 13.93
CA ARG A 244 -10.68 -13.62 12.63
C ARG A 244 -10.84 -12.40 11.73
N ILE A 245 -10.15 -12.38 10.61
CA ILE A 245 -10.05 -11.25 9.70
C ILE A 245 -10.60 -11.71 8.36
N GLU A 246 -11.58 -10.99 7.81
CA GLU A 246 -12.08 -11.24 6.46
C GLU A 246 -11.72 -10.06 5.57
N ARG A 247 -10.93 -10.31 4.53
CA ARG A 247 -10.53 -9.28 3.59
C ARG A 247 -11.76 -8.76 2.86
N VAL A 248 -11.93 -7.44 2.85
CA VAL A 248 -12.98 -6.78 2.08
C VAL A 248 -12.39 -6.03 0.90
N ASP A 249 -13.23 -5.84 -0.11
CA ASP A 249 -12.87 -4.99 -1.22
C ASP A 249 -12.71 -3.53 -0.77
N GLY A 250 -11.87 -2.81 -1.48
CA GLY A 250 -11.60 -1.40 -1.25
C GLY A 250 -10.76 -0.88 -2.39
N ASP A 251 -10.93 0.40 -2.72
CA ASP A 251 -10.21 1.04 -3.83
C ASP A 251 -8.73 0.62 -3.85
N ASP A 252 -8.28 0.17 -5.03
CA ASP A 252 -7.00 -0.50 -5.27
C ASP A 252 -5.82 0.18 -4.53
N LEU A 253 -5.06 -0.64 -3.79
CA LEU A 253 -3.91 -0.28 -2.94
C LEU A 253 -2.52 -0.38 -3.59
#